data_AF-A0A7V4WEV6-F1
#
_entry.id   AF-A0A7V4WEV6-F1
#
_cell.length_a   1.000
_cell.length_b   1.000
_cell.length_c   1.000
_cell.angle_alpha   90.00
_cell.angle_beta   90.00
_cell.angle_gamma   90.00
#
_symmetry.space_group_name_H-M   'P 1'
#
loop_
_entity.id
_entity.type
_entity.pdbx_description
1 polymer ?
#
loop_
_entity_poly.entity_id
_entity_poly.type
_entity_poly.pdbx_seq_one_letter_code
_entity_poly.pdbx_strand_id
1 'polypeptide(L)'
;MDIINQVEQLFIQNKIDIFLGYTELDGHLIPHGFTHENLDELKELKVSENRYSLEKIATHLSEKDPDLKIGMIARDCNQRALNLLYTWNQLNPENIEIVNVNCCPSPLKRHSNCSYLEPKQSGEFKKEHGIDYNADPDSLMETFNNNERFSRWMYEFNKCIKCYGCRNICPVCFCTECSLEHASLIEPGT
;
A
#
# COMPACT_ATOMS: atom_id res chain seq x y z
N MET A 1 0.69 16.37 -17.35
CA MET A 1 0.57 15.12 -18.11
C MET A 1 -0.82 14.59 -17.82
N ASP A 2 -1.65 14.42 -18.85
CA ASP A 2 -3.05 14.06 -18.67
C ASP A 2 -3.17 12.53 -18.50
N ILE A 3 -3.36 12.11 -17.25
CA ILE A 3 -3.45 10.70 -16.86
C ILE A 3 -4.64 10.03 -17.55
N ILE A 4 -5.76 10.74 -17.70
CA ILE A 4 -6.98 10.21 -18.29
C ILE A 4 -6.72 9.79 -19.73
N ASN A 5 -6.17 10.71 -20.54
CA ASN A 5 -5.82 10.40 -21.94
C ASN A 5 -4.83 9.23 -22.04
N GLN A 6 -3.86 9.13 -21.13
CA GLN A 6 -2.93 8.00 -21.13
C GLN A 6 -3.65 6.67 -20.89
N VAL A 7 -4.58 6.62 -19.94
CA VAL A 7 -5.37 5.42 -19.65
C VAL A 7 -6.31 5.07 -20.80
N GLU A 8 -6.97 6.06 -21.42
CA GLU A 8 -7.80 5.84 -22.61
C GLU A 8 -7.01 5.18 -23.74
N GLN A 9 -5.77 5.63 -23.98
CA GLN A 9 -4.91 5.03 -25.00
C GLN A 9 -4.56 3.57 -24.68
N LEU A 10 -4.41 3.19 -23.41
CA LEU A 10 -4.16 1.79 -23.03
C LEU A 10 -5.35 0.89 -23.36
N PHE A 11 -6.58 1.36 -23.11
CA PHE A 11 -7.80 0.64 -23.51
C PHE A 11 -7.93 0.55 -25.04
N ILE A 12 -7.71 1.64 -25.78
CA ILE A 12 -7.78 1.65 -27.25
C ILE A 12 -6.77 0.68 -27.86
N GLN A 13 -5.59 0.55 -27.26
CA GLN A 13 -4.54 -0.36 -27.71
C GLN A 13 -4.76 -1.82 -27.25
N ASN A 14 -5.84 -2.13 -26.51
CA ASN A 14 -6.11 -3.44 -25.89
C ASN A 14 -4.94 -3.95 -25.03
N LYS A 15 -4.24 -3.02 -24.36
CA LYS A 15 -3.15 -3.33 -23.43
C LYS A 15 -3.65 -3.65 -22.03
N ILE A 16 -4.84 -3.18 -21.68
CA ILE A 16 -5.49 -3.41 -20.39
C ILE A 16 -6.97 -3.71 -20.61
N ASP A 17 -7.52 -4.58 -19.77
CA ASP A 17 -8.95 -4.90 -19.71
C ASP A 17 -9.64 -4.14 -18.55
N ILE A 18 -8.86 -3.82 -17.51
CA ILE A 18 -9.28 -3.04 -16.35
C ILE A 18 -8.16 -2.06 -15.96
N PHE A 19 -8.53 -0.85 -15.52
CA PHE A 19 -7.62 0.11 -14.91
C PHE A 19 -7.99 0.35 -13.45
N LEU A 20 -7.05 0.11 -12.53
CA LEU A 20 -7.21 0.37 -11.09
C LEU A 20 -6.74 1.79 -10.76
N GLY A 21 -7.67 2.62 -10.32
CA GLY A 21 -7.41 4.01 -9.95
C GLY A 21 -8.22 4.42 -8.72
N TYR A 22 -8.56 5.70 -8.65
CA TYR A 22 -9.40 6.23 -7.58
C TYR A 22 -10.53 7.08 -8.14
N THR A 23 -11.68 7.03 -7.46
CA THR A 23 -12.79 7.97 -7.64
C THR A 23 -13.14 8.62 -6.31
N GLU A 24 -13.91 9.70 -6.34
CA GLU A 24 -14.44 10.32 -5.13
C GLU A 24 -15.86 9.84 -4.87
N LEU A 25 -16.08 9.29 -3.67
CA LEU A 25 -17.40 8.91 -3.17
C LEU A 25 -17.59 9.57 -1.80
N ASP A 26 -18.62 10.40 -1.67
CA ASP A 26 -18.96 11.11 -0.43
C ASP A 26 -17.77 11.87 0.21
N GLY A 27 -16.93 12.52 -0.61
CA GLY A 27 -15.75 13.25 -0.15
C GLY A 27 -14.51 12.37 0.13
N HIS A 28 -14.60 11.07 -0.12
CA HIS A 28 -13.52 10.12 0.10
C HIS A 28 -12.97 9.57 -1.21
N LEU A 29 -11.65 9.63 -1.37
CA LEU A 29 -10.96 8.99 -2.49
C LEU A 29 -10.83 7.49 -2.22
N ILE A 30 -11.56 6.68 -2.98
CA ILE A 30 -11.64 5.22 -2.85
C ILE A 30 -11.09 4.51 -4.09
N PRO A 31 -10.54 3.28 -3.96
CA PRO A 31 -10.16 2.48 -5.12
C PRO A 31 -11.35 2.23 -6.05
N HIS A 32 -11.12 2.34 -7.36
CA HIS A 32 -12.13 2.08 -8.38
C HIS A 32 -11.52 1.35 -9.58
N GLY A 33 -12.30 0.44 -10.17
CA GLY A 33 -11.95 -0.26 -11.39
C GLY A 33 -12.68 0.31 -12.59
N PHE A 34 -11.94 0.85 -13.55
CA PHE A 34 -12.46 1.29 -14.83
C PHE A 34 -12.29 0.15 -15.84
N THR A 35 -13.31 -0.13 -16.62
CA THR A 35 -13.37 -1.22 -17.61
C THR A 35 -13.97 -0.68 -18.90
N HIS A 36 -14.02 -1.51 -19.95
CA HIS A 36 -14.74 -1.16 -21.18
C HIS A 36 -16.24 -0.89 -20.95
N GLU A 37 -16.85 -1.47 -19.91
CA GLU A 37 -18.28 -1.34 -19.63
C GLU A 37 -18.67 0.00 -18.98
N ASN A 38 -17.74 0.64 -18.26
CA ASN A 38 -17.94 1.89 -17.52
C ASN A 38 -16.87 2.94 -17.86
N LEU A 39 -16.37 2.92 -19.09
CA LEU A 39 -15.28 3.79 -19.52
C LEU A 39 -15.65 5.28 -19.48
N ASP A 40 -16.94 5.62 -19.56
CA ASP A 40 -17.45 6.99 -19.42
C ASP A 40 -17.23 7.59 -18.03
N GLU A 41 -17.00 6.75 -17.01
CA GLU A 41 -16.62 7.15 -15.66
C GLU A 41 -15.14 7.57 -15.57
N LEU A 42 -14.30 7.27 -16.56
CA LEU A 42 -12.86 7.54 -16.50
C LEU A 42 -12.52 9.03 -16.30
N LYS A 43 -13.41 9.94 -16.71
CA LYS A 43 -13.31 11.37 -16.43
C LYS A 43 -13.28 11.71 -14.93
N GLU A 44 -13.80 10.83 -14.08
CA GLU A 44 -13.82 10.95 -12.62
C GLU A 44 -12.53 10.39 -11.97
N LEU A 45 -11.58 9.88 -12.77
CA LEU A 45 -10.31 9.36 -12.28
C LEU A 45 -9.53 10.45 -11.53
N LYS A 46 -9.20 10.16 -10.27
CA LYS A 46 -8.38 11.02 -9.41
C LYS A 46 -7.11 10.31 -8.97
N VAL A 47 -6.12 11.12 -8.58
CA VAL A 47 -4.92 10.63 -7.89
C VAL A 47 -5.15 10.80 -6.39
N SER A 48 -5.09 9.70 -5.64
CA SER A 48 -5.31 9.73 -4.19
C SER A 48 -4.04 9.98 -3.40
N GLU A 49 -4.16 10.82 -2.37
CA GLU A 49 -3.14 10.94 -1.31
C GLU A 49 -3.20 9.76 -0.33
N ASN A 50 -4.31 9.02 -0.29
CA ASN A 50 -4.40 7.76 0.44
C ASN A 50 -3.61 6.68 -0.31
N ARG A 51 -3.05 5.72 0.44
CA ARG A 51 -2.21 4.64 -0.10
C ARG A 51 -2.94 3.31 0.02
N TYR A 52 -4.05 3.17 -0.69
CA TYR A 52 -4.68 1.87 -0.84
C TYR A 52 -3.79 0.97 -1.68
N SER A 53 -3.78 -0.32 -1.35
CA SER A 53 -2.97 -1.31 -2.05
C SER A 53 -3.68 -1.76 -3.33
N LEU A 54 -3.42 -1.07 -4.43
CA LEU A 54 -3.99 -1.44 -5.74
C LEU A 54 -3.37 -2.75 -6.25
N GLU A 55 -2.09 -2.98 -5.97
CA GLU A 55 -1.39 -4.23 -6.28
C GLU A 55 -2.01 -5.45 -5.59
N LYS A 56 -2.53 -5.30 -4.35
CA LYS A 56 -3.24 -6.39 -3.69
C LYS A 56 -4.58 -6.69 -4.35
N ILE A 57 -5.30 -5.65 -4.80
CA ILE A 57 -6.52 -5.83 -5.61
C ILE A 57 -6.16 -6.55 -6.91
N ALA A 58 -5.06 -6.16 -7.56
CA ALA A 58 -4.59 -6.80 -8.79
C ALA A 58 -4.24 -8.29 -8.58
N THR A 59 -3.57 -8.65 -7.48
CA THR A 59 -3.31 -10.06 -7.14
C THR A 59 -4.60 -10.84 -7.03
N HIS A 60 -5.60 -10.34 -6.31
CA HIS A 60 -6.90 -11.02 -6.19
C HIS A 60 -7.70 -11.12 -7.49
N LEU A 61 -7.52 -10.16 -8.41
CA LEU A 61 -8.12 -10.24 -9.74
C LEU A 61 -7.39 -11.29 -10.60
N SER A 62 -6.06 -11.28 -10.59
CA SER A 62 -5.23 -12.23 -11.33
C SER A 62 -5.38 -13.68 -10.83
N GLU A 63 -5.64 -13.88 -9.54
CA GLU A 63 -6.00 -15.19 -8.98
C GLU A 63 -7.28 -15.77 -9.59
N LYS A 64 -8.24 -14.91 -9.98
CA LYS A 64 -9.52 -15.32 -10.58
C LYS A 64 -9.43 -15.46 -12.10
N ASP A 65 -8.67 -14.57 -12.72
CA ASP A 65 -8.42 -14.56 -14.16
C ASP A 65 -6.93 -14.27 -14.43
N PRO A 66 -6.12 -15.32 -14.62
CA PRO A 66 -4.68 -15.18 -14.84
C PRO A 66 -4.31 -14.42 -16.12
N ASP A 67 -5.19 -14.39 -17.12
CA ASP A 67 -4.96 -13.74 -18.41
C ASP A 67 -5.41 -12.27 -18.44
N LEU A 68 -6.10 -11.81 -17.37
CA LEU A 68 -6.58 -10.44 -17.24
C LEU A 68 -5.42 -9.43 -17.28
N LYS A 69 -5.50 -8.47 -18.20
CA LYS A 69 -4.54 -7.37 -18.29
C LYS A 69 -4.97 -6.21 -17.41
N ILE A 70 -4.16 -5.88 -16.41
CA ILE A 70 -4.50 -4.92 -15.37
C ILE A 70 -3.61 -3.69 -15.51
N GLY A 71 -4.22 -2.56 -15.83
CA GLY A 71 -3.63 -1.25 -15.66
C GLY A 71 -3.77 -0.75 -14.22
N MET A 72 -2.82 0.01 -13.70
CA MET A 72 -3.01 0.70 -12.41
C MET A 72 -2.23 1.99 -12.26
N ILE A 73 -2.72 2.89 -11.41
CA ILE A 73 -1.90 4.00 -10.89
C ILE A 73 -0.78 3.43 -10.03
N ALA A 74 0.46 3.82 -10.31
CA ALA A 74 1.62 3.38 -9.55
C ALA A 74 2.50 4.55 -9.07
N ARG A 75 3.05 4.40 -7.87
CA ARG A 75 4.13 5.20 -7.28
C ARG A 75 5.34 4.30 -7.04
N ASP A 76 6.48 4.87 -6.64
CA ASP A 76 7.69 4.10 -6.31
C ASP A 76 7.45 2.97 -5.30
N CYS A 77 6.60 3.21 -4.29
CA CYS A 77 6.25 2.18 -3.31
C CYS A 77 5.42 1.03 -3.92
N ASN A 78 4.52 1.33 -4.87
CA ASN A 78 3.77 0.31 -5.60
C ASN A 78 4.72 -0.49 -6.49
N GLN A 79 5.65 0.16 -7.20
CA GLN A 79 6.66 -0.53 -8.01
C GLN A 79 7.53 -1.48 -7.18
N ARG A 80 7.95 -1.07 -5.97
CA ARG A 80 8.68 -1.96 -5.03
C ARG A 80 7.84 -3.18 -4.63
N ALA A 81 6.54 -3.00 -4.36
CA ALA A 81 5.64 -4.10 -4.04
C ALA A 81 5.43 -5.03 -5.25
N LEU A 82 5.20 -4.47 -6.44
CA LEU A 82 5.08 -5.21 -7.69
C LEU A 82 6.32 -6.06 -7.97
N ASN A 83 7.53 -5.52 -7.78
CA ASN A 83 8.77 -6.29 -7.95
C ASN A 83 8.81 -7.54 -7.05
N LEU A 84 8.34 -7.43 -5.80
CA LEU A 84 8.22 -8.58 -4.90
C LEU A 84 7.15 -9.55 -5.41
N LEU A 85 5.96 -9.07 -5.76
CA LEU A 85 4.87 -9.91 -6.27
C LEU A 85 5.27 -10.66 -7.55
N TYR A 86 6.01 -10.04 -8.46
CA TYR A 86 6.57 -10.69 -9.65
C TYR A 86 7.60 -11.76 -9.29
N THR A 87 8.52 -11.44 -8.36
CA THR A 87 9.54 -12.39 -7.90
C THR A 87 8.91 -13.64 -7.28
N TRP A 88 7.78 -13.46 -6.58
CA TRP A 88 7.02 -14.55 -5.96
C TRP A 88 5.96 -15.17 -6.89
N ASN A 89 5.95 -14.81 -8.18
CA ASN A 89 5.00 -15.30 -9.18
C ASN A 89 3.53 -15.12 -8.79
N GLN A 90 3.23 -14.03 -8.08
CA GLN A 90 1.87 -13.64 -7.68
C GLN A 90 1.18 -12.75 -8.72
N LEU A 91 1.98 -12.11 -9.57
CA LEU A 91 1.53 -11.34 -10.72
C LEU A 91 2.46 -11.64 -11.89
N ASN A 92 1.90 -11.72 -13.10
CA ASN A 92 2.68 -11.80 -14.33
C ASN A 92 3.00 -10.37 -14.81
N PRO A 93 4.28 -9.98 -14.94
CA PRO A 93 4.64 -8.64 -15.38
C PRO A 93 4.11 -8.28 -16.78
N GLU A 94 3.91 -9.26 -17.66
CA GLU A 94 3.35 -9.04 -19.01
C GLU A 94 1.88 -8.63 -18.98
N ASN A 95 1.17 -8.91 -17.88
CA ASN A 95 -0.24 -8.60 -17.71
C ASN A 95 -0.46 -7.32 -16.89
N ILE A 96 0.60 -6.64 -16.45
CA ILE A 96 0.50 -5.43 -15.61
C ILE A 96 1.06 -4.21 -16.35
N GLU A 97 0.20 -3.21 -16.55
CA GLU A 97 0.58 -1.91 -17.08
C GLU A 97 0.48 -0.83 -15.99
N ILE A 98 1.49 0.02 -15.87
CA ILE A 98 1.51 1.05 -14.83
C ILE A 98 1.45 2.45 -15.42
N VAL A 99 0.58 3.29 -14.86
CA VAL A 99 0.61 4.73 -15.09
C VAL A 99 1.28 5.37 -13.88
N ASN A 100 2.55 5.72 -14.06
CA ASN A 100 3.36 6.30 -13.01
C ASN A 100 2.88 7.73 -12.69
N VAL A 101 2.46 7.93 -11.45
CA VAL A 101 2.22 9.26 -10.92
C VAL A 101 3.43 9.67 -10.10
N ASN A 102 4.09 10.74 -10.52
CA ASN A 102 5.25 11.25 -9.80
C ASN A 102 4.88 11.45 -8.33
N CYS A 103 5.59 10.71 -7.49
CA CYS A 103 5.66 10.88 -6.05
C CYS A 103 7.10 11.28 -5.72
N CYS A 104 7.34 11.72 -4.48
CA CYS A 104 8.71 11.92 -4.00
C CYS A 104 9.45 10.61 -4.11
N PRO A 105 10.70 10.59 -4.61
CA PRO A 105 11.60 9.53 -4.21
C PRO A 105 11.69 9.48 -2.67
N SER A 106 11.34 8.35 -2.09
CA SER A 106 11.74 8.06 -0.70
C SER A 106 13.20 7.58 -0.76
N PRO A 107 14.17 8.27 -0.10
CA PRO A 107 14.03 9.15 1.06
C PRO A 107 14.58 10.57 0.82
N LEU A 108 13.94 11.39 -0.02
CA LEU A 108 14.30 12.81 -0.16
C LEU A 108 14.24 13.62 1.16
N LYS A 109 13.51 13.16 2.18
CA LYS A 109 13.50 13.76 3.52
C LYS A 109 13.90 12.74 4.58
N ARG A 110 14.62 13.21 5.62
CA ARG A 110 15.06 12.41 6.76
C ARG A 110 13.97 12.33 7.84
N HIS A 111 12.95 11.53 7.59
CA HIS A 111 11.93 11.16 8.59
C HIS A 111 11.28 9.82 8.24
N SER A 112 10.54 9.24 9.18
CA SER A 112 9.88 7.92 9.05
C SER A 112 8.70 7.88 8.07
N ASN A 113 8.14 9.05 7.71
CA ASN A 113 7.06 9.15 6.73
C ASN A 113 7.57 9.19 5.27
N CYS A 114 6.66 9.01 4.31
CA CYS A 114 6.94 9.28 2.90
C CYS A 114 7.43 10.72 2.74
N SER A 115 8.49 10.97 1.97
CA SER A 115 9.15 12.27 1.86
C SER A 115 8.26 13.48 1.46
N TYR A 116 7.05 13.28 0.94
CA TYR A 116 6.07 14.36 0.71
C TYR A 116 4.89 14.37 1.71
N LEU A 117 4.81 13.41 2.64
CA LEU A 117 3.89 13.45 3.76
C LEU A 117 4.59 14.10 4.95
N GLU A 118 4.10 15.26 5.34
CA GLU A 118 4.55 15.88 6.59
C GLU A 118 4.08 15.05 7.78
N PRO A 119 4.97 14.69 8.71
CA PRO A 119 4.58 14.04 9.93
C PRO A 119 3.66 14.94 10.76
N LYS A 120 2.59 14.34 11.28
CA LYS A 120 1.68 15.05 12.17
C LYS A 120 2.45 15.45 13.43
N GLN A 121 2.19 16.65 13.94
CA GLN A 121 2.73 17.06 15.23
C GLN A 121 2.13 16.19 16.33
N SER A 122 2.99 15.63 17.17
CA SER A 122 2.57 14.89 18.36
C SER A 122 2.18 15.88 19.46
N GLY A 123 0.95 15.78 19.96
CA GLY A 123 0.51 16.58 21.11
C GLY A 123 1.26 16.20 22.39
N GLU A 124 1.36 17.14 23.34
CA GLU A 124 2.15 17.00 24.58
C GLU A 124 1.77 15.75 25.38
N PHE A 125 0.47 15.52 25.61
CA PHE A 125 -0.02 14.34 26.31
C PHE A 125 0.46 13.03 25.69
N LYS A 126 0.50 12.93 24.35
CA LYS A 126 0.99 11.73 23.66
C LYS A 126 2.50 11.54 23.88
N LYS A 127 3.26 12.63 23.85
CA LYS A 127 4.71 12.60 24.09
C LYS A 127 5.04 12.16 25.51
N GLU A 128 4.32 12.66 26.51
CA GLU A 128 4.48 12.25 27.92
C GLU A 128 4.23 10.74 28.12
N HIS A 129 3.39 10.14 27.28
CA HIS A 129 3.09 8.71 27.29
C HIS A 129 3.90 7.90 26.27
N GLY A 130 5.00 8.46 25.77
CA GLY A 130 5.96 7.77 24.89
C GLY A 130 5.50 7.55 23.45
N ILE A 131 4.49 8.31 23.01
CA ILE A 131 3.97 8.32 21.63
C ILE A 131 4.41 9.61 20.95
N ASP A 132 5.42 9.52 20.09
CA ASP A 132 5.83 10.61 19.21
C ASP A 132 5.90 10.14 17.75
N TYR A 133 5.02 10.70 16.91
CA TYR A 133 4.99 10.50 15.46
C TYR A 133 6.27 10.94 14.73
N ASN A 134 7.10 11.77 15.38
CA ASN A 134 8.32 12.33 14.82
C ASN A 134 9.58 11.73 15.45
N ALA A 135 9.45 10.68 16.27
CA ALA A 135 10.59 9.99 16.85
C ALA A 135 11.48 9.43 15.72
N ASP A 136 12.76 9.76 15.74
CA ASP A 136 13.74 9.25 14.80
C ASP A 136 14.21 7.85 15.23
N PRO A 137 13.98 6.80 14.41
CA PRO A 137 14.49 5.46 14.72
C PRO A 137 16.00 5.41 14.94
N ASP A 138 16.77 6.26 14.25
CA ASP A 138 18.23 6.31 14.42
C ASP A 138 18.61 6.73 15.84
N SER A 139 17.90 7.71 16.41
CA SER A 139 18.13 8.16 17.79
C SER A 139 17.86 7.06 18.82
N LEU A 140 16.86 6.21 18.57
CA LEU A 140 16.58 5.04 19.41
C LEU A 140 17.69 4.00 19.29
N MET A 141 18.24 3.80 18.10
CA MET A 141 19.38 2.91 17.89
C MET A 141 20.64 3.44 18.59
N GLU A 142 20.96 4.72 18.48
CA GLU A 142 22.17 5.28 19.10
C GLU A 142 22.11 5.27 20.63
N THR A 143 20.92 5.44 21.21
CA THR A 143 20.74 5.58 22.66
C THR A 143 20.59 4.24 23.38
N PHE A 144 19.90 3.27 22.77
CA PHE A 144 19.59 1.99 23.42
C PHE A 144 20.59 0.90 23.09
N ASN A 145 20.96 0.12 24.11
CA ASN A 145 21.65 -1.15 23.90
C ASN A 145 20.68 -2.23 23.35
N ASN A 146 21.22 -3.37 22.92
CA ASN A 146 20.42 -4.43 22.29
C ASN A 146 19.24 -4.93 23.15
N ASN A 147 19.41 -5.03 24.47
CA ASN A 147 18.34 -5.48 25.36
C ASN A 147 17.25 -4.43 25.52
N GLU A 148 17.62 -3.16 25.57
CA GLU A 148 16.68 -2.03 25.64
C GLU A 148 15.88 -1.90 24.33
N ARG A 149 16.56 -2.04 23.18
CA ARG A 149 15.90 -2.09 21.86
C ARG A 149 14.89 -3.23 21.79
N PHE A 150 15.30 -4.44 22.17
CA PHE A 150 14.41 -5.60 22.19
C PHE A 150 13.20 -5.36 23.11
N SER A 151 13.44 -4.86 24.33
CA SER A 151 12.39 -4.57 25.30
C SER A 151 11.39 -3.52 24.78
N ARG A 152 11.88 -2.48 24.09
CA ARG A 152 11.02 -1.47 23.46
C ARG A 152 10.14 -2.09 22.37
N TRP A 153 10.70 -2.90 21.48
CA TRP A 153 9.92 -3.55 20.43
C TRP A 153 8.91 -4.54 20.99
N MET A 154 9.28 -5.33 22.01
CA MET A 154 8.34 -6.21 22.71
C MET A 154 7.20 -5.43 23.37
N TYR A 155 7.49 -4.27 23.97
CA TYR A 155 6.45 -3.39 24.50
C TYR A 155 5.48 -2.89 23.41
N GLU A 156 5.97 -2.50 22.23
CA GLU A 156 5.12 -2.10 21.11
C GLU A 156 4.28 -3.28 20.58
N PHE A 157 4.86 -4.47 20.44
CA PHE A 157 4.14 -5.66 19.97
C PHE A 157 3.09 -6.17 20.95
N ASN A 158 3.30 -5.99 22.26
CA ASN A 158 2.32 -6.33 23.29
C ASN A 158 1.02 -5.52 23.19
N LYS A 159 1.01 -4.41 22.45
CA LYS A 159 -0.21 -3.61 22.18
C LYS A 159 -1.08 -4.22 21.07
N CYS A 160 -0.61 -5.26 20.39
CA CYS A 160 -1.33 -5.87 19.27
C CYS A 160 -2.62 -6.55 19.75
N ILE A 161 -3.75 -6.00 19.35
CA ILE A 161 -5.09 -6.60 19.57
C ILE A 161 -5.50 -7.60 18.48
N LYS A 162 -4.56 -8.03 17.64
CA LYS A 162 -4.77 -8.99 16.54
C LYS A 162 -5.93 -8.59 15.61
N CYS A 163 -6.06 -7.29 15.32
CA CYS A 163 -7.05 -6.79 14.35
C CYS A 163 -6.69 -7.08 12.88
N TYR A 164 -5.50 -7.63 12.62
CA TYR A 164 -4.95 -7.94 11.30
C TYR A 164 -4.86 -6.77 10.32
N GLY A 165 -5.01 -5.52 10.78
CA GLY A 165 -4.93 -4.34 9.92
C GLY A 165 -3.60 -4.24 9.18
N CYS A 166 -2.48 -4.51 9.85
CA CYS A 166 -1.15 -4.53 9.23
C CYS A 166 -1.01 -5.60 8.13
N ARG A 167 -1.58 -6.80 8.34
CA ARG A 167 -1.65 -7.87 7.33
C ARG A 167 -2.54 -7.45 6.15
N ASN A 168 -3.72 -6.92 6.46
CA ASN A 168 -4.74 -6.60 5.48
C ASN A 168 -4.31 -5.47 4.55
N ILE A 169 -3.61 -4.46 5.07
CA ILE A 169 -3.08 -3.35 4.26
C ILE A 169 -1.77 -3.70 3.55
N CYS A 170 -1.05 -4.73 3.99
CA CYS A 170 0.23 -5.09 3.39
C CYS A 170 0.05 -5.51 1.93
N PRO A 171 0.74 -4.86 0.99
CA PRO A 171 0.56 -5.09 -0.43
C PRO A 171 1.19 -6.39 -0.95
N VAL A 172 2.09 -6.96 -0.16
CA VAL A 172 2.82 -8.19 -0.47
C VAL A 172 2.38 -9.35 0.41
N CYS A 173 1.20 -9.24 1.02
CA CYS A 173 0.60 -10.34 1.77
C CYS A 173 -0.34 -11.14 0.84
N PHE A 174 0.15 -12.28 0.38
CA PHE A 174 -0.51 -13.17 -0.59
C PHE A 174 -0.52 -14.65 -0.13
N CYS A 175 -0.24 -14.93 1.15
CA CYS A 175 -0.21 -16.30 1.64
C CYS A 175 -1.57 -16.97 1.44
N THR A 176 -1.59 -18.14 0.81
CA THR A 176 -2.81 -18.96 0.64
C THR A 176 -3.40 -19.35 1.99
N GLU A 177 -2.54 -19.72 2.94
CA GLU A 177 -2.90 -19.98 4.32
C GLU A 177 -2.14 -19.00 5.23
N CYS A 178 -2.88 -18.22 6.03
CA CYS A 178 -2.28 -17.20 6.87
C CYS A 178 -1.82 -17.80 8.21
N SER A 179 -0.51 -17.85 8.44
CA SER A 179 0.05 -18.28 9.73
C SER A 179 -0.41 -17.41 10.90
N LEU A 180 -0.78 -16.15 10.67
CA LEU A 180 -1.28 -15.24 11.71
C LEU A 180 -2.72 -15.54 12.14
N GLU A 181 -3.49 -16.25 11.33
CA GLU A 181 -4.86 -16.69 11.64
C GLU A 181 -4.89 -18.12 12.18
N HIS A 182 -3.77 -18.84 12.14
CA HIS A 182 -3.70 -20.23 12.56
C HIS A 182 -3.70 -20.34 14.09
N ALA A 183 -4.81 -20.80 14.67
CA ALA A 183 -5.03 -20.84 16.12
C ALA A 183 -3.98 -21.63 16.91
N SER A 184 -3.38 -22.67 16.30
CA SER A 184 -2.31 -23.44 16.96
C SER A 184 -0.94 -22.76 16.96
N LEU A 185 -0.74 -21.73 16.13
CA LEU A 185 0.53 -20.99 16.02
C LEU A 185 0.44 -19.66 16.76
N ILE A 186 -0.71 -18.99 16.63
CA ILE A 186 -0.99 -17.69 17.23
C ILE A 186 -2.31 -17.83 17.98
N GLU A 187 -2.25 -17.69 19.31
CA GLU A 187 -3.47 -17.66 20.12
C GLU A 187 -4.38 -16.52 19.64
N PRO A 188 -5.72 -16.62 19.71
CA PRO A 188 -6.61 -15.49 19.46
C PRO A 188 -6.37 -14.32 20.42
N GLY A 189 -6.80 -13.12 20.05
CA GLY A 189 -6.81 -11.97 20.97
C GLY A 189 -8.01 -12.11 21.88
N THR A 190 -7.83 -11.92 23.19
CA THR A 190 -8.93 -11.86 24.16
C THR A 190 -9.56 -10.48 24.18
#